data_AF-A0A7Y2YC74-F1
#
_entry.id   AF-A0A7Y2YC74-F1
#
_cell.length_a   1.000
_cell.length_b   1.000
_cell.length_c   1.000
_cell.angle_alpha   90.00
_cell.angle_beta   90.00
_cell.angle_gamma   90.00
#
_symmetry.space_group_name_H-M   'P 1'
#
loop_
_entity.id
_entity.type
_entity.pdbx_description
1 polymer ?
#
loop_
_entity_poly.entity_id
_entity_poly.type
_entity_poly.pdbx_seq_one_letter_code
_entity_poly.pdbx_strand_id
1 'polypeptide(L)'
;FEEVSWSNDVTLVCEDIDPNLCQDGKPAKITIRYDADSDTSNMQDEDSQIIDPPDAVFPPTDPVWITVHDHKDQTLVYSGYVAPYGTFPVSGPRKLISSSYYFRIYANQGDAQPLQTVWFHTSCSQPLFVGDEFGAITVLGGTH
;
A
#
# COMPACT_ATOMS: atom_id res chain seq x y z
N PHE A 1 -53.25 5.52 -23.57
CA PHE A 1 -51.92 5.96 -24.03
C PHE A 1 -51.24 6.56 -22.81
N GLU A 2 -50.17 6.01 -22.25
CA GLU A 2 -49.35 4.85 -22.56
C GLU A 2 -48.56 4.59 -21.27
N GLU A 3 -48.58 3.36 -20.77
CA GLU A 3 -47.68 2.95 -19.71
C GLU A 3 -46.30 2.76 -20.32
N VAL A 4 -45.26 3.27 -19.66
CA VAL A 4 -43.88 2.92 -19.99
C VAL A 4 -43.21 2.40 -18.74
N SER A 5 -43.20 1.07 -18.64
CA SER A 5 -42.36 0.30 -17.75
C SER A 5 -40.91 0.36 -18.23
N TRP A 6 -39.99 0.73 -17.34
CA TRP A 6 -38.57 0.37 -17.48
C TRP A 6 -38.16 -0.41 -16.23
N SER A 7 -38.33 -1.73 -16.31
CA SER A 7 -37.57 -2.66 -15.47
C SER A 7 -36.17 -2.78 -16.06
N ASN A 8 -35.25 -1.97 -15.55
CA ASN A 8 -33.83 -2.18 -15.76
C ASN A 8 -33.25 -2.43 -14.38
N ASP A 9 -33.36 -3.68 -13.97
CA ASP A 9 -32.57 -4.30 -12.94
C ASP A 9 -31.09 -4.13 -13.28
N VAL A 10 -30.54 -3.01 -12.83
CA VAL A 10 -29.14 -2.87 -12.47
C VAL A 10 -29.16 -2.14 -11.15
N THR A 11 -29.50 -2.87 -10.07
CA THR A 11 -28.81 -2.58 -8.80
C THR A 11 -27.33 -2.79 -9.09
N LEU A 12 -26.67 -1.73 -9.55
CA LEU A 12 -25.32 -1.42 -9.14
C LEU A 12 -25.43 -1.28 -7.63
N VAL A 13 -25.37 -2.43 -6.96
CA VAL A 13 -24.84 -2.48 -5.62
C VAL A 13 -23.45 -1.90 -5.85
N CYS A 14 -23.29 -0.62 -5.53
CA CYS A 14 -22.06 -0.26 -4.85
C CYS A 14 -22.07 -1.21 -3.66
N GLU A 15 -21.51 -2.42 -3.82
CA GLU A 15 -20.99 -3.10 -2.65
C GLU A 15 -20.18 -2.01 -1.99
N ASP A 16 -20.59 -1.64 -0.80
CA ASP A 16 -19.85 -0.72 0.05
C ASP A 16 -18.48 -1.38 0.19
N ILE A 17 -17.57 -1.07 -0.74
CA ILE A 17 -16.17 -1.39 -0.60
C ILE A 17 -15.78 -0.47 0.54
N ASP A 18 -15.93 -0.97 1.76
CA ASP A 18 -15.37 -0.33 2.91
C ASP A 18 -13.88 -0.23 2.60
N PRO A 19 -13.35 0.99 2.45
CA PRO A 19 -11.94 1.13 2.13
C PRO A 19 -11.09 0.59 3.29
N ASN A 20 -11.66 0.36 4.48
CA ASN A 20 -10.94 -0.17 5.63
C ASN A 20 -10.56 -1.63 5.41
N LEU A 21 -9.28 -1.87 5.16
CA LEU A 21 -8.74 -3.21 4.94
C LEU A 21 -8.89 -4.15 6.15
N CYS A 22 -9.18 -3.59 7.32
CA CYS A 22 -9.31 -4.32 8.57
C CYS A 22 -10.76 -4.62 8.97
N GLN A 23 -11.76 -4.21 8.17
CA GLN A 23 -13.18 -4.39 8.48
C GLN A 23 -13.53 -5.88 8.66
N ASP A 24 -13.14 -6.73 7.71
CA ASP A 24 -13.38 -8.17 7.72
C ASP A 24 -12.27 -8.97 8.45
N GLY A 25 -11.52 -8.28 9.30
CA GLY A 25 -10.34 -8.79 9.96
C GLY A 25 -9.05 -8.47 9.22
N LYS A 26 -7.93 -8.95 9.75
CA LYS A 26 -6.61 -8.65 9.22
C LYS A 26 -6.40 -9.38 7.88
N PRO A 27 -5.99 -8.69 6.80
CA PRO A 27 -5.85 -9.34 5.50
C PRO A 27 -4.64 -10.29 5.45
N ALA A 28 -4.70 -11.27 4.55
CA ALA A 28 -3.62 -12.19 4.22
C ALA A 28 -2.52 -11.53 3.37
N LYS A 29 -2.91 -10.55 2.55
CA LYS A 29 -2.05 -9.83 1.60
C LYS A 29 -2.63 -8.44 1.33
N ILE A 30 -1.77 -7.47 1.08
CA ILE A 30 -2.14 -6.14 0.59
C ILE A 30 -1.51 -5.87 -0.78
N THR A 31 -2.16 -5.06 -1.60
CA THR A 31 -1.62 -4.58 -2.87
C THR A 31 -1.12 -3.16 -2.68
N ILE A 32 0.13 -2.92 -3.07
CA ILE A 32 0.79 -1.62 -2.98
C ILE A 32 1.03 -1.10 -4.40
N ARG A 33 0.91 0.22 -4.58
CA ARG A 33 1.38 0.95 -5.75
C ARG A 33 2.60 1.77 -5.37
N TYR A 34 3.62 1.78 -6.21
CA TYR A 34 4.67 2.79 -6.18
C TYR A 34 4.22 3.97 -7.06
N ASP A 35 3.95 5.13 -6.48
CA ASP A 35 3.42 6.32 -7.17
C ASP A 35 4.52 7.26 -7.71
N ALA A 36 5.76 7.08 -7.25
CA ALA A 36 6.92 7.91 -7.59
C ALA A 36 6.77 9.39 -7.18
N ASP A 37 5.93 9.67 -6.19
CA ASP A 37 5.87 10.94 -5.47
C ASP A 37 6.33 10.75 -4.01
N SER A 38 6.14 11.74 -3.16
CA SER A 38 6.50 11.64 -1.74
C SER A 38 5.39 12.16 -0.84
N ASP A 39 4.15 12.14 -1.32
CA ASP A 39 3.01 12.67 -0.59
C ASP A 39 2.64 11.74 0.57
N THR A 40 2.04 12.29 1.62
CA THR A 40 1.59 11.50 2.78
C THR A 40 0.20 11.95 3.16
N SER A 41 -0.76 11.04 3.04
CA SER A 41 -2.17 11.27 3.32
C SER A 41 -2.77 9.97 3.85
N ASN A 42 -2.83 9.85 5.17
CA ASN A 42 -3.39 8.69 5.88
C ASN A 42 -3.90 9.13 7.27
N MET A 43 -4.54 8.20 7.97
CA MET A 43 -5.12 8.42 9.31
C MET A 43 -4.37 7.70 10.44
N GLN A 44 -3.10 7.33 10.24
CA GLN A 44 -2.28 6.77 11.31
C GLN A 44 -1.66 7.88 12.16
N ASP A 45 -1.56 7.63 13.47
CA ASP A 45 -0.81 8.51 14.37
C ASP A 45 0.65 8.70 13.88
N GLU A 46 1.26 9.85 14.18
CA GLU A 46 2.62 10.18 13.76
C GLU A 46 3.67 9.16 14.23
N ASP A 47 3.44 8.50 15.37
CA ASP A 47 4.34 7.48 15.93
C ASP A 47 4.15 6.08 15.31
N SER A 48 3.13 5.92 14.47
CA SER A 48 2.77 4.68 13.79
C SER A 48 3.23 4.65 12.32
N GLN A 49 3.97 5.67 11.89
CA GLN A 49 4.56 5.77 10.57
C GLN A 49 5.91 6.50 10.57
N ILE A 50 6.74 6.22 9.56
CA ILE A 50 7.99 6.93 9.28
C ILE A 50 8.08 7.08 7.76
N ILE A 51 8.33 8.31 7.30
CA ILE A 51 8.67 8.62 5.90
C ILE A 51 9.97 9.41 5.93
N ASP A 52 11.06 8.82 5.45
CA ASP A 52 12.40 9.42 5.53
C ASP A 52 13.23 9.21 4.25
N PRO A 53 13.70 10.29 3.58
CA PRO A 53 13.29 11.67 3.78
C PRO A 53 11.82 11.90 3.35
N PRO A 54 11.12 12.89 3.92
CA PRO A 54 9.75 13.21 3.54
C PRO A 54 9.66 13.76 2.10
N ASP A 55 10.66 14.51 1.65
CA ASP A 55 10.70 15.14 0.31
C ASP A 55 11.65 14.40 -0.65
N ALA A 56 11.50 13.08 -0.74
CA ALA A 56 12.33 12.26 -1.63
C ALA A 56 12.02 12.55 -3.11
N VAL A 57 13.04 12.55 -3.96
CA VAL A 57 12.89 12.73 -5.42
C VAL A 57 13.16 11.40 -6.12
N PHE A 58 12.26 11.02 -7.01
CA PHE A 58 12.30 9.75 -7.72
C PHE A 58 12.53 9.91 -9.23
N PRO A 59 13.10 8.89 -9.91
CA PRO A 59 13.13 8.86 -11.37
C PRO A 59 11.70 8.83 -11.94
N PRO A 60 11.33 9.75 -12.85
CA PRO A 60 9.94 9.86 -13.32
C PRO A 60 9.53 8.77 -14.32
N THR A 61 10.50 8.06 -14.90
CA THR A 61 10.26 7.04 -15.95
C THR A 61 10.96 5.72 -15.67
N ASP A 62 12.03 5.73 -14.89
CA ASP A 62 12.85 4.55 -14.66
C ASP A 62 12.32 3.75 -13.46
N PRO A 63 12.33 2.41 -13.52
CA PRO A 63 11.93 1.60 -12.39
C PRO A 63 12.93 1.73 -11.24
N VAL A 64 12.42 1.65 -10.02
CA VAL A 64 13.20 1.63 -8.78
C VAL A 64 13.29 0.21 -8.23
N TRP A 65 14.30 -0.07 -7.42
CA TRP A 65 14.39 -1.32 -6.68
C TRP A 65 13.74 -1.16 -5.30
N ILE A 66 12.69 -1.94 -5.03
CA ILE A 66 11.98 -1.90 -3.74
C ILE A 66 12.28 -3.18 -2.97
N THR A 67 12.54 -3.03 -1.68
CA THR A 67 12.54 -4.15 -0.72
C THR A 67 11.49 -3.89 0.34
N VAL A 68 10.78 -4.95 0.75
CA VAL A 68 9.81 -4.88 1.84
C VAL A 68 10.20 -5.91 2.89
N HIS A 69 10.39 -5.44 4.11
CA HIS A 69 10.67 -6.27 5.26
C HIS A 69 9.53 -6.19 6.26
N ASP A 70 9.28 -7.31 6.94
CA ASP A 70 8.23 -7.41 7.93
C ASP A 70 8.61 -6.75 9.27
N HIS A 71 7.75 -6.90 10.28
CA HIS A 71 7.91 -6.28 11.59
C HIS A 71 9.33 -6.45 12.16
N LYS A 72 9.89 -5.35 12.70
CA LYS A 72 11.28 -5.23 13.18
C LYS A 72 12.36 -5.47 12.10
N ASP A 73 11.99 -5.38 10.82
CA ASP A 73 12.93 -5.48 9.71
C ASP A 73 13.64 -6.84 9.62
N GLN A 74 12.97 -7.91 10.04
CA GLN A 74 13.60 -9.23 10.22
C GLN A 74 13.51 -10.11 8.97
N THR A 75 12.37 -10.08 8.27
CA THR A 75 12.11 -10.98 7.15
C THR A 75 11.85 -10.19 5.88
N LEU A 76 12.65 -10.41 4.84
CA LEU A 76 12.36 -9.92 3.49
C LEU A 76 11.12 -10.67 2.94
N VAL A 77 10.05 -9.94 2.67
CA VAL A 77 8.79 -10.50 2.11
C VAL A 77 8.58 -10.14 0.65
N TYR A 78 9.25 -9.11 0.15
CA TYR A 78 9.22 -8.72 -1.25
C TYR A 78 10.54 -8.05 -1.66
N SER A 79 11.01 -8.33 -2.86
CA SER A 79 12.00 -7.51 -3.54
C SER A 79 11.81 -7.55 -5.06
N GLY A 80 12.01 -6.41 -5.72
CA GLY A 80 11.82 -6.32 -7.17
C GLY A 80 11.99 -4.91 -7.73
N TYR A 81 12.17 -4.85 -9.05
CA TYR A 81 12.06 -3.59 -9.79
C TYR A 81 10.58 -3.25 -10.01
N VAL A 82 10.21 -2.01 -9.71
CA VAL A 82 8.85 -1.50 -9.87
C VAL A 82 8.93 -0.20 -10.66
N ALA A 83 8.27 -0.16 -11.82
CA ALA A 83 8.12 1.07 -12.60
C ALA A 83 7.19 2.06 -11.89
N PRO A 84 7.30 3.37 -12.15
CA PRO A 84 6.32 4.35 -11.68
C PRO A 84 4.88 3.92 -11.97
N TYR A 85 4.00 4.07 -10.98
CA TYR A 85 2.61 3.58 -10.95
C TYR A 85 2.44 2.06 -11.00
N GLY A 86 3.54 1.30 -10.95
CA GLY A 86 3.53 -0.15 -10.88
C GLY A 86 2.99 -0.65 -9.54
N THR A 87 2.32 -1.81 -9.57
CA THR A 87 1.73 -2.43 -8.38
C THR A 87 2.42 -3.74 -8.04
N PHE A 88 2.53 -4.04 -6.75
CA PHE A 88 3.07 -5.30 -6.27
C PHE A 88 2.35 -5.77 -5.00
N PRO A 89 2.26 -7.09 -4.78
CA PRO A 89 1.67 -7.63 -3.57
C PRO A 89 2.68 -7.66 -2.42
N VAL A 90 2.19 -7.42 -1.20
CA VAL A 90 2.90 -7.66 0.05
C VAL A 90 2.11 -8.66 0.88
N SER A 91 2.73 -9.81 1.16
CA SER A 91 2.19 -10.85 2.03
C SER A 91 2.93 -10.87 3.36
N GLY A 92 2.34 -11.49 4.38
CA GLY A 92 3.09 -11.82 5.60
C GLY A 92 3.98 -13.05 5.41
N PRO A 93 4.97 -13.27 6.28
CA PRO A 93 5.75 -14.50 6.32
C PRO A 93 4.94 -15.72 6.81
N ARG A 94 3.67 -15.50 7.23
CA ARG A 94 2.72 -16.51 7.70
C ARG A 94 1.40 -16.34 6.95
N LYS A 95 0.27 -16.72 7.56
CA LYS A 95 -1.07 -16.65 6.94
C LYS A 95 -1.59 -15.22 6.75
N LEU A 96 -1.22 -14.31 7.65
CA LEU A 96 -1.70 -12.93 7.68
C LEU A 96 -0.52 -11.97 7.50
N ILE A 97 -0.79 -10.77 7.00
CA ILE A 97 0.23 -9.72 6.94
C ILE A 97 0.81 -9.44 8.34
N SER A 98 2.07 -9.02 8.41
CA SER A 98 2.73 -8.65 9.67
C SER A 98 2.10 -7.38 10.28
N SER A 99 2.48 -7.02 11.50
CA SER A 99 1.90 -5.85 12.20
C SER A 99 2.44 -4.50 11.72
N SER A 100 3.53 -4.51 10.95
CA SER A 100 4.11 -3.35 10.30
C SER A 100 5.03 -3.82 9.18
N TYR A 101 5.41 -2.93 8.28
CA TYR A 101 6.38 -3.20 7.22
C TYR A 101 7.35 -2.04 7.03
N TYR A 102 8.58 -2.35 6.65
CA TYR A 102 9.59 -1.41 6.17
C TYR A 102 9.73 -1.56 4.66
N PHE A 103 9.38 -0.51 3.93
CA PHE A 103 9.64 -0.35 2.51
C PHE A 103 10.91 0.47 2.37
N ARG A 104 11.87 -0.04 1.60
CA ARG A 104 13.06 0.70 1.20
C ARG A 104 13.12 0.78 -0.29
N ILE A 105 13.14 2.00 -0.79
CA ILE A 105 13.07 2.32 -2.21
C ILE A 105 14.44 2.83 -2.63
N TYR A 106 15.10 2.11 -3.52
CA TYR A 106 16.44 2.41 -4.02
C TYR A 106 16.36 2.80 -5.49
N ALA A 107 17.25 3.67 -5.95
CA ALA A 107 17.35 3.96 -7.38
C ALA A 107 17.69 2.67 -8.15
N ASN A 108 18.64 1.87 -7.65
CA ASN A 108 19.04 0.61 -8.24
C ASN A 108 19.27 -0.48 -7.19
N GLN A 109 19.20 -1.74 -7.63
CA GLN A 109 19.56 -2.87 -6.77
C GLN A 109 21.05 -2.80 -6.39
N GLY A 110 21.33 -2.90 -5.08
CA GLY A 110 22.69 -2.88 -4.54
C GLY A 110 23.19 -1.50 -4.12
N ASP A 111 22.39 -0.45 -4.31
CA ASP A 111 22.70 0.87 -3.76
C ASP A 111 22.80 0.82 -2.24
N ALA A 112 23.77 1.56 -1.70
CA ALA A 112 24.07 1.52 -0.26
C ALA A 112 23.01 2.23 0.59
N GLN A 113 22.26 3.18 0.02
CA GLN A 113 21.25 3.98 0.71
C GLN A 113 19.97 4.03 -0.12
N PRO A 114 18.79 3.92 0.51
CA PRO A 114 17.53 4.13 -0.18
C PRO A 114 17.31 5.62 -0.50
N LEU A 115 16.58 5.89 -1.57
CA LEU A 115 15.97 7.19 -1.86
C LEU A 115 14.95 7.58 -0.79
N GLN A 116 14.20 6.59 -0.29
CA GLN A 116 13.23 6.76 0.79
C GLN A 116 13.04 5.45 1.56
N THR A 117 12.92 5.57 2.87
CA THR A 117 12.43 4.52 3.77
C THR A 117 11.04 4.90 4.24
N VAL A 118 10.09 4.00 4.02
CA VAL A 118 8.71 4.13 4.50
C VAL A 118 8.44 3.00 5.47
N TRP A 119 7.88 3.31 6.63
CA TRP A 119 7.38 2.33 7.58
C TRP A 119 6.00 2.76 8.07
N PHE A 120 5.09 1.81 8.20
CA PHE A 120 3.76 2.06 8.76
C PHE A 120 3.19 0.80 9.42
N HIS A 121 2.22 1.00 10.31
CA HIS A 121 1.52 -0.08 10.98
C HIS A 121 0.50 -0.74 10.05
N THR A 122 0.47 -2.07 10.09
CA THR A 122 -0.53 -2.92 9.42
C THR A 122 -1.19 -3.89 10.41
N SER A 123 -1.19 -3.54 11.69
CA SER A 123 -1.72 -4.33 12.81
C SER A 123 -3.25 -4.28 12.93
N CYS A 124 -3.92 -3.38 12.22
CA CYS A 124 -5.33 -3.01 12.42
C CYS A 124 -5.64 -2.35 13.77
N SER A 125 -4.62 -1.93 14.54
CA SER A 125 -4.81 -1.05 15.70
C SER A 125 -4.86 0.42 15.32
N GLN A 126 -4.28 0.75 14.16
CA GLN A 126 -4.41 2.02 13.46
C GLN A 126 -5.26 1.78 12.20
N PRO A 127 -5.98 2.80 11.71
CA PRO A 127 -6.71 2.68 10.46
C PRO A 127 -5.78 2.37 9.29
N LEU A 128 -6.24 1.51 8.38
CA LEU A 128 -5.54 1.18 7.13
C LEU A 128 -6.57 1.10 6.01
N PHE A 129 -6.58 2.12 5.15
CA PHE A 129 -7.57 2.28 4.10
C PHE A 129 -6.96 2.09 2.72
N VAL A 130 -7.78 1.64 1.77
CA VAL A 130 -7.51 1.81 0.35
C VAL A 130 -7.43 3.30 0.05
N GLY A 131 -6.32 3.70 -0.58
CA GLY A 131 -6.01 5.09 -0.89
C GLY A 131 -5.08 5.76 0.13
N ASP A 132 -4.73 5.10 1.25
CA ASP A 132 -3.71 5.65 2.15
C ASP A 132 -2.37 5.81 1.42
N GLU A 133 -1.77 6.99 1.56
CA GLU A 133 -0.48 7.37 0.98
C GLU A 133 0.56 7.53 2.10
N PHE A 134 1.70 6.88 1.92
CA PHE A 134 2.84 6.90 2.84
C PHE A 134 4.13 7.16 2.05
N GLY A 135 4.47 8.43 1.82
CA GLY A 135 5.56 8.77 0.92
C GLY A 135 5.28 8.19 -0.47
N ALA A 136 6.27 7.51 -1.05
CA ALA A 136 6.18 7.02 -2.43
C ALA A 136 5.34 5.76 -2.66
N ILE A 137 4.42 5.43 -1.74
CA ILE A 137 3.56 4.27 -1.88
C ILE A 137 2.11 4.55 -1.50
N THR A 138 1.20 3.99 -2.29
CA THR A 138 -0.24 3.98 -2.04
C THR A 138 -0.74 2.56 -1.75
N VAL A 139 -1.62 2.41 -0.76
CA VAL A 139 -2.34 1.14 -0.50
C VAL A 139 -3.54 1.02 -1.45
N LEU A 140 -3.63 -0.06 -2.23
CA LEU A 140 -4.72 -0.25 -3.21
C LEU A 140 -5.77 -1.29 -2.83
N GLY A 141 -5.49 -2.15 -1.84
CA GLY A 141 -6.41 -3.23 -1.51
C GLY A 141 -5.82 -4.28 -0.57
N GLY A 142 -6.69 -5.17 -0.09
CA GLY A 142 -6.35 -6.32 0.72
C GLY A 142 -7.14 -7.56 0.28
N THR A 143 -6.61 -8.74 0.57
CA THR A 143 -7.33 -10.01 0.40
C THR A 143 -7.26 -10.81 1.70
N HIS A 144 -8.39 -11.37 2.14
CA HIS A 144 -8.56 -12.10 3.41
C HIS A 144 -8.53 -13.62 3.25
#